data_AF-A0A8B7JQD7-F1
#
_entry.id   AF-A0A8B7JQD7-F1
#
_cell.length_a   1.000
_cell.length_b   1.000
_cell.length_c   1.000
_cell.angle_alpha   90.00
_cell.angle_beta   90.00
_cell.angle_gamma   90.00
#
_symmetry.space_group_name_H-M   'P 1'
#
loop_
_entity.id
_entity.type
_entity.pdbx_description
1 polymer ?
#
loop_
_entity_poly.entity_id
_entity_poly.type
_entity_poly.pdbx_seq_one_letter_code
_entity_poly.pdbx_strand_id
1 'polypeptide(L)'
;MTKVDIKNYLEKIYNVPVVAVRTRIQHGAHNRRNHKNQRVKKPDYKVAYVQLGQGQTFQFPNLFPEKEQTPEARSFDDFKNKYLEEEAQRQRGDPRRGGVPDWFGL
;
A
#
# COMPACT_ATOMS: atom_id res chain seq x y z
N MET A 1 20.46 10.80 15.73
CA MET A 1 21.05 10.97 14.39
C MET A 1 21.14 12.44 14.00
N THR A 2 22.37 12.91 13.90
CA THR A 2 22.77 14.23 13.42
C THR A 2 23.04 14.18 11.90
N LYS A 3 23.34 15.35 11.29
CA LYS A 3 23.68 15.43 9.87
C LYS A 3 24.97 14.66 9.54
N VAL A 4 25.95 14.70 10.44
CA VAL A 4 27.24 14.01 10.29
C VAL A 4 27.05 12.50 10.38
N ASP A 5 26.22 12.03 11.33
CA ASP A 5 25.92 10.59 11.46
C ASP A 5 25.28 10.04 10.18
N ILE A 6 24.30 10.77 9.62
CA ILE A 6 23.61 10.37 8.38
C ILE A 6 24.61 10.26 7.22
N LYS A 7 25.48 11.26 7.07
CA LYS A 7 26.50 11.28 6.01
C LYS A 7 27.44 10.08 6.16
N ASN A 8 28.02 9.89 7.33
CA ASN A 8 28.95 8.78 7.60
C ASN A 8 28.29 7.42 7.41
N TYR A 9 27.02 7.27 7.81
CA TYR A 9 26.28 6.03 7.68
C TYR A 9 26.07 5.65 6.21
N LEU A 10 25.64 6.61 5.38
CA LEU A 10 25.43 6.38 3.95
C LEU A 10 26.74 6.16 3.19
N GLU A 11 27.79 6.92 3.52
CA GLU A 11 29.10 6.80 2.87
C GLU A 11 29.83 5.50 3.25
N LYS A 12 29.76 5.06 4.51
CA LYS A 12 30.55 3.89 4.98
C LYS A 12 29.85 2.55 4.79
N ILE A 13 28.53 2.49 4.91
CA ILE A 13 27.78 1.22 4.84
C ILE A 13 27.26 0.98 3.42
N TYR A 14 26.77 2.04 2.77
CA TYR A 14 26.13 1.94 1.45
C TYR A 14 26.99 2.52 0.33
N ASN A 15 28.17 3.06 0.62
CA ASN A 15 29.09 3.66 -0.36
C ASN A 15 28.45 4.75 -1.23
N VAL A 16 27.49 5.50 -0.68
CA VAL A 16 26.78 6.56 -1.41
C VAL A 16 27.49 7.90 -1.21
N PRO A 17 27.92 8.61 -2.28
CA PRO A 17 28.57 9.91 -2.17
C PRO A 17 27.54 10.99 -1.80
N VAL A 18 27.71 11.65 -0.64
CA VAL A 18 26.76 12.66 -0.13
C VAL A 18 27.39 14.04 -0.05
N VAL A 19 26.79 15.03 -0.71
CA VAL A 19 27.27 16.43 -0.70
C VAL A 19 26.72 17.19 0.49
N ALA A 20 25.40 17.16 0.68
CA ALA A 20 24.73 17.93 1.70
C ALA A 20 23.56 17.16 2.33
N VAL A 21 23.38 17.34 3.63
CA VAL A 21 22.27 16.77 4.40
C VAL A 21 21.53 17.89 5.13
N ARG A 22 20.23 18.01 4.87
CA ARG A 22 19.33 18.93 5.58
C ARG A 22 18.31 18.10 6.36
N THR A 23 18.16 18.38 7.64
CA THR A 23 17.23 17.65 8.50
C THR A 23 16.18 18.58 9.06
N ARG A 24 14.97 18.06 9.26
CA ARG A 24 13.88 18.74 9.98
C ARG A 24 13.14 17.74 10.86
N ILE A 25 12.59 18.22 11.97
CA ILE A 25 11.71 17.42 12.84
C ILE A 25 10.27 17.62 12.35
N GLN A 26 9.60 16.53 12.03
CA GLN A 26 8.20 16.53 11.63
C GLN A 26 7.34 16.13 12.83
N HIS A 27 6.50 17.06 13.27
CA HIS A 27 5.50 16.79 14.29
C HIS A 27 4.38 15.93 13.71
N GLY A 28 4.04 14.83 14.37
CA GLY A 28 2.94 13.94 14.04
C GLY A 28 1.59 14.55 14.40
N ALA A 29 0.54 14.15 13.68
CA ALA A 29 -0.81 14.64 13.99
C ALA A 29 -1.28 14.22 15.40
N HIS A 30 -1.99 15.11 16.09
CA HIS A 30 -2.53 14.87 17.44
C HIS A 30 -4.03 15.20 17.54
N ASN A 31 -4.71 15.24 16.41
CA ASN A 31 -6.14 15.56 16.31
C ASN A 31 -7.05 14.32 16.42
N ARG A 32 -6.51 13.10 16.23
CA ARG A 32 -7.29 11.86 16.29
C ARG A 32 -7.68 11.54 17.73
N ARG A 33 -8.93 11.10 17.92
CA ARG A 33 -9.42 10.56 19.19
C ARG A 33 -9.86 9.12 19.06
N ASN A 34 -9.80 8.37 20.16
CA ASN A 34 -10.32 7.00 20.22
C ASN A 34 -11.80 6.99 20.64
N HIS A 35 -12.39 5.78 20.74
CA HIS A 35 -13.78 5.58 21.17
C HIS A 35 -14.07 6.07 22.61
N LYS A 36 -13.04 6.29 23.43
CA LYS A 36 -13.14 6.86 24.79
C LYS A 36 -12.86 8.37 24.81
N ASN A 37 -12.88 9.03 23.65
CA ASN A 37 -12.59 10.46 23.49
C ASN A 37 -11.16 10.88 23.93
N GLN A 38 -10.21 9.94 24.04
CA GLN A 38 -8.82 10.22 24.37
C GLN A 38 -8.02 10.55 23.11
N ARG A 39 -7.11 11.52 23.18
CA ARG A 39 -6.26 11.90 22.03
C ARG A 39 -5.20 10.85 21.76
N VAL A 40 -5.07 10.44 20.49
CA VAL A 40 -4.05 9.50 20.03
C VAL A 40 -3.05 10.26 19.17
N LYS A 41 -1.81 10.36 19.67
CA LYS A 41 -0.70 11.05 19.01
C LYS A 41 -0.04 10.12 17.99
N LYS A 42 0.12 10.57 16.75
CA LYS A 42 1.08 9.95 15.82
C LYS A 42 2.50 10.33 16.26
N PRO A 43 3.46 9.38 16.27
CA PRO A 43 4.82 9.68 16.72
C PRO A 43 5.47 10.75 15.84
N ASP A 44 6.27 11.59 16.46
CA ASP A 44 7.11 12.56 15.77
C ASP A 44 8.30 11.83 15.15
N TYR A 45 8.74 12.29 13.97
CA TYR A 45 9.86 11.68 13.26
C TYR A 45 10.76 12.74 12.65
N LYS A 46 11.99 12.36 12.34
CA LYS A 46 12.98 13.25 11.72
C LYS A 46 13.09 12.91 10.23
N VAL A 47 12.98 13.92 9.38
CA VAL A 47 13.14 13.80 7.93
C VAL A 47 14.52 14.33 7.55
N ALA A 48 15.20 13.63 6.66
CA ALA A 48 16.46 14.05 6.07
C ALA A 48 16.31 14.18 4.55
N TYR A 49 16.74 15.32 4.03
CA TYR A 49 16.90 15.58 2.60
C TYR A 49 18.40 15.49 2.29
N VAL A 50 18.75 14.60 1.37
CA VAL A 50 20.14 14.28 1.04
C VAL A 50 20.37 14.64 -0.43
N GLN A 51 21.45 15.38 -0.70
CA GLN A 51 21.91 15.67 -2.06
C GLN A 51 23.07 14.75 -2.40
N LEU A 52 22.91 13.99 -3.49
CA LEU A 52 23.94 13.08 -3.99
C LEU A 52 25.09 13.87 -4.64
N GLY A 53 26.28 13.30 -4.57
CA GLY A 53 27.46 13.81 -5.27
C GLY A 53 27.57 13.34 -6.71
N GLN A 54 28.62 13.82 -7.39
CA GLN A 54 29.07 13.31 -8.69
C GLN A 54 28.03 13.41 -9.83
N GLY A 55 27.06 14.32 -9.71
CA GLY A 55 26.01 14.49 -10.72
C GLY A 55 25.03 13.31 -10.84
N GLN A 56 25.03 12.40 -9.84
CA GLN A 56 24.12 11.27 -9.84
C GLN A 56 22.68 11.73 -9.63
N THR A 57 21.76 11.09 -10.35
CA THR A 57 20.32 11.29 -10.18
C THR A 57 19.70 10.05 -9.58
N PHE A 58 18.71 10.24 -8.72
CA PHE A 58 17.95 9.14 -8.11
C PHE A 58 16.47 9.41 -8.32
N GLN A 59 15.78 8.42 -8.88
CA GLN A 59 14.33 8.40 -8.98
C GLN A 59 13.84 7.23 -8.13
N PHE A 60 12.84 7.49 -7.28
CA PHE A 60 12.28 6.44 -6.45
C PHE A 60 11.59 5.41 -7.36
N PRO A 61 12.01 4.13 -7.35
CA PRO A 61 11.45 3.14 -8.24
C PRO A 61 10.01 2.81 -7.86
N ASN A 62 9.22 2.33 -8.82
CA ASN A 62 7.90 1.79 -8.52
C ASN A 62 8.06 0.42 -7.83
N LEU A 63 7.87 0.39 -6.51
CA LEU A 63 7.94 -0.84 -5.71
C LEU A 63 6.70 -1.74 -5.87
N PHE A 64 5.61 -1.21 -6.43
CA PHE A 64 4.34 -1.91 -6.59
C PHE A 64 3.88 -1.80 -8.04
N PRO A 65 4.57 -2.46 -8.99
CA PRO A 65 4.09 -2.56 -10.35
C PRO A 65 2.75 -3.30 -10.38
N GLU A 66 1.93 -2.98 -11.37
CA GLU A 66 0.71 -3.74 -11.63
C GLU A 66 1.12 -5.20 -11.89
N LYS A 67 0.45 -6.12 -11.20
CA LYS A 67 0.75 -7.55 -11.35
C LYS A 67 0.36 -7.96 -12.76
N GLU A 68 1.29 -8.59 -13.49
CA GLU A 68 0.92 -9.35 -14.67
C GLU A 68 -0.06 -10.45 -14.24
N GLN A 69 -1.16 -10.61 -14.97
CA GLN A 69 -2.15 -11.65 -14.71
C GLN A 69 -1.56 -13.01 -15.11
N THR A 70 -0.54 -13.47 -14.39
CA THR A 70 -0.02 -14.83 -14.55
C THR A 70 -0.97 -15.79 -13.82
N PRO A 71 -1.22 -16.98 -14.39
CA PRO A 71 -2.10 -17.98 -13.80
C PRO A 71 -1.52 -18.62 -12.52
N GLU A 72 -0.48 -18.05 -11.90
CA GLU A 72 0.12 -18.59 -10.68
C GLU A 72 -0.63 -18.11 -9.41
N ALA A 73 -1.48 -17.08 -9.52
CA ALA A 73 -2.40 -16.61 -8.47
C ALA A 73 -3.68 -17.48 -8.33
N ARG A 74 -3.61 -18.74 -8.78
CA ARG A 74 -4.69 -19.73 -8.99
C ARG A 74 -5.61 -20.08 -7.80
N SER A 75 -5.45 -19.47 -6.63
CA SER A 75 -6.18 -19.88 -5.42
C SER A 75 -7.20 -18.86 -4.93
N PHE A 76 -6.84 -17.59 -4.77
CA PHE A 76 -7.77 -16.59 -4.23
C PHE A 76 -8.54 -15.84 -5.32
N ASP A 77 -7.85 -15.42 -6.39
CA ASP A 77 -8.51 -14.71 -7.50
C ASP A 77 -9.42 -15.66 -8.30
N ASP A 78 -8.99 -16.92 -8.49
CA ASP A 78 -9.84 -17.95 -9.11
C ASP A 78 -11.07 -18.27 -8.26
N PHE A 79 -10.92 -18.34 -6.93
CA PHE A 79 -12.05 -18.54 -6.02
C PHE A 79 -13.03 -17.37 -6.09
N LYS A 80 -12.52 -16.14 -6.08
CA LYS A 80 -13.32 -14.92 -6.22
C LYS A 80 -14.07 -14.90 -7.55
N ASN A 81 -13.39 -15.25 -8.65
CA ASN A 81 -14.00 -15.27 -9.98
C ASN A 81 -15.11 -16.32 -10.08
N LYS A 82 -14.88 -17.54 -9.59
CA LYS A 82 -15.91 -18.58 -9.51
C LYS A 82 -17.11 -18.13 -8.67
N TYR A 83 -16.86 -17.50 -7.52
CA TYR A 83 -17.93 -16.97 -6.68
C TYR A 83 -18.76 -15.90 -7.41
N LEU A 84 -18.11 -14.97 -8.11
CA LEU A 84 -18.78 -13.93 -8.90
C LEU A 84 -19.61 -14.53 -10.05
N GLU A 85 -19.09 -15.55 -10.74
CA GLU A 85 -19.81 -16.27 -11.78
C GLU A 85 -21.05 -16.99 -11.24
N GLU A 86 -20.93 -17.67 -10.10
CA GLU A 86 -22.05 -18.33 -9.44
C GLU A 86 -23.14 -17.34 -8.99
N GLU A 87 -22.77 -16.18 -8.41
CA GLU A 87 -23.75 -15.14 -8.08
C GLU A 87 -24.45 -14.58 -9.32
N ALA A 88 -23.69 -14.32 -10.38
CA ALA A 88 -24.24 -13.82 -11.64
C ALA A 88 -25.22 -14.81 -12.28
N GLN A 89 -25.00 -16.12 -12.12
CA GLN A 89 -25.94 -17.15 -12.55
C GLN A 89 -27.19 -17.19 -11.67
N ARG A 90 -27.03 -17.12 -10.34
CA ARG A 90 -28.16 -17.13 -9.38
C ARG A 90 -29.10 -15.93 -9.55
N GLN A 91 -28.59 -14.79 -10.03
CA GLN A 91 -29.40 -13.60 -10.28
C GLN A 91 -30.23 -13.67 -11.58
N ARG A 92 -30.06 -14.70 -12.42
CA ARG A 92 -30.86 -14.92 -13.64
C ARG A 92 -32.21 -15.58 -13.32
N GLY A 93 -32.99 -14.97 -12.43
CA GLY A 93 -34.38 -15.41 -12.20
C GLY A 93 -35.31 -14.90 -13.29
N ASP A 94 -36.30 -15.69 -13.71
CA ASP A 94 -37.37 -15.24 -14.60
C ASP A 94 -38.39 -14.39 -13.81
N PRO A 95 -38.55 -13.09 -14.11
CA PRO A 95 -39.50 -12.22 -13.39
C PRO A 95 -40.96 -12.70 -13.46
N ARG A 96 -41.30 -13.55 -14.44
CA ARG A 96 -42.66 -14.06 -14.66
C ARG A 96 -43.07 -15.20 -13.72
N ARG A 97 -42.12 -15.81 -13.01
CA ARG A 97 -42.37 -16.96 -12.12
C ARG A 97 -42.97 -16.59 -10.76
N GLY A 98 -43.12 -15.30 -10.44
CA GLY A 98 -43.85 -14.84 -9.26
C GLY A 98 -43.29 -15.34 -7.92
N GLY A 99 -42.00 -15.69 -7.86
CA GLY A 99 -41.32 -16.15 -6.63
C GLY A 99 -41.30 -17.68 -6.42
N VAL A 100 -41.76 -18.48 -7.39
CA VAL A 100 -41.61 -19.95 -7.34
C VAL A 100 -40.15 -20.34 -7.59
N PRO A 101 -39.54 -21.25 -6.79
CA PRO A 101 -38.15 -21.67 -6.98
C PRO A 101 -37.89 -22.41 -8.30
N ASP A 102 -36.75 -22.12 -8.93
CA ASP A 102 -36.35 -22.70 -10.23
C ASP A 102 -35.81 -24.14 -10.17
N TRP A 103 -35.71 -24.72 -8.98
CA TRP A 103 -35.18 -26.06 -8.76
C TRP A 103 -36.14 -27.20 -9.17
N PHE A 104 -37.46 -26.98 -9.12
CA PHE A 104 -38.44 -28.01 -9.45
C PHE A 104 -38.75 -28.01 -10.95
N GLY A 105 -38.35 -29.06 -11.67
CA GLY A 105 -38.53 -29.22 -13.12
C GLY A 105 -39.67 -30.17 -13.54
N LEU A 106 -40.75 -30.23 -12.74
CA LEU A 106 -41.97 -31.00 -13.04
C LEU A 106 -42.64 -30.57 -14.34
#